data_AF-A0A7W7H1D1-F1
#
_entry.id   AF-A0A7W7H1D1-F1
#
_cell.length_a   1.000
_cell.length_b   1.000
_cell.length_c   1.000
_cell.angle_alpha   90.00
_cell.angle_beta   90.00
_cell.angle_gamma   90.00
#
_symmetry.space_group_name_H-M   'P 1'
#
loop_
_entity.id
_entity.type
_entity.pdbx_description
1 polymer ?
#
loop_
_entity_poly.entity_id
_entity_poly.type
_entity_poly.pdbx_seq_one_letter_code
_entity_poly.pdbx_strand_id
1 'polypeptide(L)'
;MTSSSTDPNEKKALFTSSRIRDAVFRPAPSRRRSYDGDAVDAFLTEVEREFTRLQTENRDMREQLRHSRPSAEDLVARLEQHRIELAHTEQQARETEAALRQAREAAARAGTSPFVTLAQRFADSHVRDAEREADALVDAARAKADKIAVEAQLLASTIDSDARARHHQAISRLSDERAAILAEIERLTGLAATLHGSLRDQMTVEIAEVPLPRQTPDLLLPLQTPEILLPAQTPDLLPPPQTPDIRLPPQTPDIRPGRTGARRRFEAANTETPRLAG
;
A
#
# COMPACT_ATOMS: atom_id res chain seq x y z
N MET A 1 7.34 -30.13 11.90
CA MET A 1 6.46 -28.97 12.11
C MET A 1 5.81 -28.65 10.77
N THR A 2 4.62 -29.19 10.54
CA THR A 2 3.89 -29.07 9.28
C THR A 2 3.08 -27.78 9.30
N SER A 3 3.54 -26.77 8.56
CA SER A 3 2.80 -25.53 8.34
C SER A 3 1.50 -25.85 7.60
N SER A 4 0.36 -25.76 8.28
CA SER A 4 -0.96 -25.87 7.67
C SER A 4 -1.17 -24.64 6.77
N SER A 5 -0.86 -24.79 5.48
CA SER A 5 -1.26 -23.85 4.44
C SER A 5 -2.78 -23.93 4.31
N THR A 6 -3.51 -23.13 5.08
CA THR A 6 -4.96 -23.04 5.01
C THR A 6 -5.33 -22.36 3.70
N ASP A 7 -5.95 -23.12 2.79
CA ASP A 7 -6.41 -22.64 1.50
C ASP A 7 -7.36 -21.44 1.68
N PRO A 8 -7.18 -20.33 0.94
CA PRO A 8 -8.05 -19.16 1.06
C PRO A 8 -9.52 -19.45 0.69
N ASN A 9 -9.78 -20.56 -0.01
CA ASN A 9 -11.12 -21.03 -0.34
C ASN A 9 -11.83 -21.68 0.87
N GLU A 10 -11.07 -22.25 1.81
CA GLU A 10 -11.62 -22.90 3.00
C GLU A 10 -12.20 -21.87 3.97
N LYS A 11 -11.56 -20.68 4.08
CA LYS A 11 -12.10 -19.55 4.86
C LYS A 11 -13.37 -18.95 4.27
N LYS A 12 -13.54 -18.97 2.94
CA LYS A 12 -14.77 -18.54 2.26
C LYS A 12 -15.96 -19.45 2.57
N ALA A 13 -15.72 -20.75 2.76
CA ALA A 13 -16.76 -21.72 3.12
C ALA A 13 -17.26 -21.56 4.57
N LEU A 14 -16.51 -20.83 5.41
CA LEU A 14 -16.84 -20.66 6.84
C LEU A 14 -17.75 -19.47 7.14
N PHE A 15 -18.02 -18.57 6.18
CA PHE A 15 -18.86 -17.40 6.39
C PHE A 15 -19.79 -17.20 5.17
N THR A 16 -21.01 -17.74 5.25
CA THR A 16 -22.06 -17.61 4.24
C THR A 16 -23.27 -16.88 4.82
N SER A 17 -24.08 -16.25 3.98
CA SER A 17 -25.34 -15.60 4.39
C SER A 17 -26.24 -16.55 5.21
N SER A 18 -26.36 -17.80 4.76
CA SER A 18 -27.06 -18.87 5.51
C SER A 18 -26.48 -19.14 6.90
N ARG A 19 -25.15 -19.09 7.05
CA ARG A 19 -24.49 -19.36 8.33
C ARG A 19 -24.61 -18.21 9.33
N ILE A 20 -24.77 -16.98 8.84
CA ILE A 20 -25.08 -15.80 9.67
C ILE A 20 -26.53 -15.91 10.18
N ARG A 21 -27.45 -16.34 9.32
CA ARG A 21 -28.85 -16.58 9.66
C ARG A 21 -29.05 -17.72 10.66
N ASP A 22 -28.29 -18.81 10.51
CA ASP A 22 -28.37 -19.99 11.38
C ASP A 22 -27.46 -19.89 12.62
N ALA A 23 -26.90 -18.71 12.89
CA ALA A 23 -25.96 -18.52 14.00
C ALA A 23 -26.67 -18.61 15.36
N VAL A 24 -26.29 -19.59 16.18
CA VAL A 24 -26.83 -19.78 17.53
C VAL A 24 -25.81 -19.37 18.59
N PHE A 25 -26.18 -18.39 19.42
CA PHE A 25 -25.36 -17.94 20.55
C PHE A 25 -25.76 -18.65 21.85
N ARG A 26 -24.78 -18.92 22.71
CA ARG A 26 -25.03 -19.49 24.05
C ARG A 26 -25.45 -18.37 25.01
N PRO A 27 -26.44 -18.59 25.88
CA PRO A 27 -26.84 -17.60 26.88
C PRO A 27 -25.69 -17.30 27.85
N ALA A 28 -25.55 -16.03 28.25
CA ALA A 28 -24.45 -15.61 29.10
C ALA A 28 -24.57 -16.21 30.52
N PRO A 29 -23.44 -16.62 31.14
CA PRO A 29 -23.42 -16.96 32.56
C PRO A 29 -23.86 -15.76 33.40
N SER A 30 -24.79 -15.99 34.33
CA SER A 30 -25.63 -15.00 35.03
C SER A 30 -24.92 -13.89 35.83
N ARG A 31 -23.58 -13.82 35.84
CA ARG A 31 -22.79 -12.78 36.52
C ARG A 31 -22.17 -11.72 35.59
N ARG A 32 -22.50 -11.70 34.29
CA ARG A 32 -22.05 -10.65 33.35
C ARG A 32 -23.22 -10.15 32.49
N ARG A 33 -23.23 -8.85 32.17
CA ARG A 33 -24.19 -8.25 31.21
C ARG A 33 -24.07 -8.97 29.86
N SER A 34 -25.17 -9.56 29.40
CA SER A 34 -25.31 -10.09 28.05
C SER A 34 -25.65 -8.96 27.07
N TYR A 35 -25.39 -9.20 25.79
CA TYR A 35 -26.02 -8.41 24.74
C TYR A 35 -27.53 -8.63 24.76
N ASP A 36 -28.28 -7.62 24.34
CA ASP A 36 -29.71 -7.71 24.13
C ASP A 36 -30.00 -8.59 22.89
N GLY A 37 -30.81 -9.63 23.05
CA GLY A 37 -31.05 -10.62 21.99
C GLY A 37 -31.69 -10.01 20.76
N ASP A 38 -32.72 -9.18 20.97
CA ASP A 38 -33.46 -8.52 19.89
C ASP A 38 -32.57 -7.55 19.11
N ALA A 39 -31.68 -6.82 19.79
CA ALA A 39 -30.71 -5.94 19.15
C ALA A 39 -29.64 -6.72 18.35
N VAL A 40 -29.21 -7.88 18.84
CA VAL A 40 -28.28 -8.77 18.13
C VAL A 40 -28.95 -9.35 16.88
N ASP A 41 -30.19 -9.79 16.97
CA ASP A 41 -30.94 -10.34 15.83
C ASP A 41 -31.20 -9.29 14.74
N ALA A 42 -31.53 -8.06 15.13
CA ALA A 42 -31.66 -6.93 14.20
C ALA A 42 -30.32 -6.61 13.50
N PHE A 43 -29.21 -6.61 14.25
CA PHE A 43 -27.87 -6.41 13.69
C PHE A 43 -27.48 -7.53 12.72
N LEU A 44 -27.74 -8.80 13.07
CA LEU A 44 -27.43 -9.94 12.20
C LEU A 44 -28.24 -9.91 10.90
N THR A 45 -29.48 -9.44 10.94
CA THR A 45 -30.31 -9.22 9.74
C THR A 45 -29.69 -8.19 8.81
N GLU A 46 -29.18 -7.07 9.35
CA GLU A 46 -28.50 -6.04 8.55
C GLU A 46 -27.16 -6.55 8.00
N VAL A 47 -26.38 -7.26 8.81
CA VAL A 47 -25.13 -7.91 8.38
C VAL A 47 -25.39 -8.92 7.26
N GLU A 48 -26.46 -9.72 7.35
CA GLU A 48 -26.84 -10.67 6.31
C GLU A 48 -27.18 -9.96 5.00
N ARG A 49 -27.93 -8.85 5.06
CA ARG A 49 -28.29 -8.03 3.90
C ARG A 49 -27.05 -7.46 3.23
N GLU A 50 -26.16 -6.82 3.99
CA GLU A 50 -24.93 -6.23 3.44
C GLU A 50 -23.98 -7.30 2.93
N PHE A 51 -23.88 -8.46 3.59
CA PHE A 51 -23.06 -9.57 3.11
C PHE A 51 -23.57 -10.10 1.77
N THR A 52 -24.88 -10.25 1.62
CA THR A 52 -25.50 -10.70 0.35
C THR A 52 -25.29 -9.67 -0.76
N ARG A 53 -25.41 -8.37 -0.44
CA ARG A 53 -25.10 -7.27 -1.36
C ARG A 53 -23.64 -7.31 -1.81
N LEU A 54 -22.69 -7.36 -0.86
CA LEU A 54 -21.26 -7.42 -1.16
C LEU A 54 -20.90 -8.67 -1.96
N GLN A 55 -21.52 -9.81 -1.68
CA GLN A 55 -21.28 -11.04 -2.44
C GLN A 55 -21.75 -10.90 -3.89
N THR A 56 -22.91 -10.26 -4.11
CA THR A 56 -23.44 -9.96 -5.45
C THR A 56 -22.52 -8.98 -6.18
N GLU A 57 -22.19 -7.85 -5.55
CA GLU A 57 -21.30 -6.84 -6.12
C GLU A 57 -19.91 -7.42 -6.44
N ASN A 58 -19.35 -8.26 -5.58
CA ASN A 58 -18.07 -8.91 -5.83
C ASN A 58 -18.15 -9.91 -7.00
N ARG A 59 -19.30 -10.57 -7.18
CA ARG A 59 -19.56 -11.44 -8.33
C ARG A 59 -19.65 -10.62 -9.61
N ASP A 60 -20.41 -9.53 -9.59
CA ASP A 60 -20.60 -8.65 -10.74
C ASP A 60 -19.27 -7.97 -11.14
N MET A 61 -18.47 -7.51 -10.17
CA MET A 61 -17.11 -7.00 -10.43
C MET A 61 -16.19 -8.07 -11.02
N ARG A 62 -16.26 -9.31 -10.54
CA ARG A 62 -15.48 -10.42 -11.13
C ARG A 62 -15.94 -10.73 -12.55
N GLU A 63 -17.24 -10.67 -12.83
CA GLU A 63 -17.76 -10.82 -14.18
C GLU A 63 -17.29 -9.68 -15.08
N GLN A 64 -17.38 -8.43 -14.63
CA GLN A 64 -16.85 -7.26 -15.35
C GLN A 64 -15.36 -7.43 -15.66
N LEU A 65 -14.54 -7.83 -14.68
CA LEU A 65 -13.11 -8.09 -14.90
C LEU A 65 -12.86 -9.23 -15.89
N ARG A 66 -13.69 -10.28 -15.91
CA ARG A 66 -13.61 -11.35 -16.91
C ARG A 66 -13.96 -10.87 -18.32
N HIS A 67 -14.88 -9.91 -18.46
CA HIS A 67 -15.24 -9.33 -19.75
C HIS A 67 -14.21 -8.28 -20.23
N SER A 68 -13.62 -7.51 -19.31
CA SER A 68 -12.58 -6.52 -19.65
C SER A 68 -11.23 -7.16 -19.94
N ARG A 69 -10.96 -8.35 -19.40
CA ARG A 69 -9.73 -9.09 -19.67
C ARG A 69 -9.93 -9.89 -20.96
N PRO A 70 -9.21 -9.58 -22.06
CA PRO A 70 -9.32 -10.36 -23.28
C PRO A 70 -8.98 -11.83 -22.97
N SER A 71 -9.77 -12.75 -23.52
CA SER A 71 -9.52 -14.18 -23.35
C SER A 71 -8.14 -14.52 -23.92
N ALA A 72 -7.50 -15.59 -23.40
CA ALA A 72 -6.27 -16.10 -24.00
C ALA A 72 -6.50 -16.45 -25.49
N GLU A 73 -7.69 -16.95 -25.82
CA GLU A 73 -8.11 -17.22 -27.19
C GLU A 73 -8.23 -15.95 -28.04
N ASP A 74 -8.75 -14.85 -27.49
CA ASP A 74 -8.84 -13.55 -28.19
C ASP A 74 -7.45 -12.97 -28.48
N LEU A 75 -6.53 -13.11 -27.52
CA LEU A 75 -5.14 -12.67 -27.69
C LEU A 75 -4.41 -13.50 -28.76
N VAL A 76 -4.65 -14.82 -28.78
CA VAL A 76 -4.11 -15.71 -29.81
C VAL A 76 -4.69 -15.36 -31.18
N ALA A 77 -6.00 -15.12 -31.29
CA ALA A 77 -6.63 -14.70 -32.54
C ALA A 77 -6.07 -13.35 -33.05
N ARG A 78 -5.87 -12.37 -32.16
CA ARG A 78 -5.23 -11.09 -32.49
C ARG A 78 -3.79 -11.25 -32.95
N LEU A 79 -3.02 -12.15 -32.31
CA LEU A 79 -1.65 -12.45 -32.73
C LEU A 79 -1.60 -13.10 -34.12
N GLU A 80 -2.51 -14.03 -34.40
CA GLU A 80 -2.61 -14.65 -35.73
C GLU A 80 -3.02 -13.63 -36.80
N GLN A 81 -3.96 -12.73 -36.50
CA GLN A 81 -4.31 -11.62 -37.41
C GLN A 81 -3.10 -10.74 -37.73
N HIS A 82 -2.34 -10.33 -36.72
CA HIS A 82 -1.12 -9.55 -36.94
C HIS A 82 -0.04 -10.33 -37.70
N ARG A 83 0.07 -11.66 -37.51
CA ARG A 83 1.00 -12.49 -38.29
C ARG A 83 0.63 -12.50 -39.77
N ILE A 84 -0.65 -12.61 -40.10
CA ILE A 84 -1.14 -12.57 -41.48
C ILE A 84 -0.88 -11.18 -42.10
N GLU A 85 -1.14 -10.11 -41.35
CA GLU A 85 -0.90 -8.74 -41.80
C GLU A 85 0.59 -8.44 -42.05
N LEU A 86 1.46 -8.90 -41.14
CA LEU A 86 2.91 -8.81 -41.32
C LEU A 86 3.39 -9.61 -42.54
N ALA A 87 2.88 -10.83 -42.72
CA ALA A 87 3.23 -11.64 -43.89
C ALA A 87 2.79 -10.97 -45.20
N HIS A 88 1.61 -10.36 -45.22
CA HIS A 88 1.10 -9.64 -46.39
C HIS A 88 1.93 -8.38 -46.70
N THR A 89 2.22 -7.56 -45.69
CA THR A 89 3.06 -6.37 -45.87
C THR A 89 4.49 -6.74 -46.29
N GLU A 90 5.04 -7.83 -45.76
CA GLU A 90 6.35 -8.33 -46.18
C GLU A 90 6.34 -8.84 -47.62
N GLN A 91 5.28 -9.51 -48.07
CA GLN A 91 5.11 -9.90 -49.47
C GLN A 91 5.08 -8.67 -50.39
N GLN A 92 4.31 -7.64 -50.03
CA GLN A 92 4.28 -6.39 -50.76
C GLN A 92 5.66 -5.69 -50.82
N ALA A 93 6.41 -5.72 -49.72
CA ALA A 93 7.78 -5.20 -49.69
C ALA A 93 8.72 -6.00 -50.62
N ARG A 94 8.61 -7.32 -50.65
CA ARG A 94 9.40 -8.18 -51.54
C ARG A 94 9.06 -7.97 -53.02
N GLU A 95 7.79 -7.82 -53.35
CA GLU A 95 7.34 -7.53 -54.71
C GLU A 95 7.84 -6.16 -55.19
N THR A 96 7.70 -5.13 -54.36
CA THR A 96 8.22 -3.79 -54.67
C THR A 96 9.74 -3.80 -54.80
N GLU A 97 10.46 -4.53 -53.94
CA GLU A 97 11.91 -4.67 -54.05
C GLU A 97 12.33 -5.42 -55.33
N ALA A 98 11.62 -6.48 -55.71
CA ALA A 98 11.87 -7.21 -56.95
C ALA A 98 11.63 -6.34 -58.19
N ALA A 99 10.57 -5.54 -58.20
CA ALA A 99 10.28 -4.58 -59.26
C ALA A 99 11.37 -3.50 -59.36
N LEU A 100 11.83 -2.95 -58.22
CA LEU A 100 12.94 -2.01 -58.16
C LEU A 100 14.26 -2.63 -58.65
N ARG A 101 14.51 -3.91 -58.33
CA ARG A 101 15.71 -4.64 -58.77
C ARG A 101 15.70 -4.84 -60.28
N GLN A 102 14.57 -5.24 -60.86
CA GLN A 102 14.41 -5.35 -62.31
C GLN A 102 14.58 -3.99 -63.01
N ALA A 103 14.04 -2.92 -62.44
CA ALA A 103 14.21 -1.56 -62.98
C ALA A 103 15.68 -1.10 -62.91
N ARG A 104 16.41 -1.41 -61.83
CA ARG A 104 17.84 -1.14 -61.69
C ARG A 104 18.68 -1.91 -62.70
N GLU A 105 18.38 -3.19 -62.93
CA GLU A 105 19.08 -4.00 -63.93
C GLU A 105 18.81 -3.50 -65.37
N ALA A 106 17.57 -3.11 -65.68
CA ALA A 106 17.22 -2.51 -66.95
C ALA A 106 17.92 -1.15 -67.16
N ALA A 107 17.98 -0.32 -66.12
CA ALA A 107 18.69 0.96 -66.15
C ALA A 107 20.22 0.77 -66.23
N ALA A 108 20.79 -0.24 -65.58
CA ALA A 108 22.21 -0.59 -65.66
C ALA A 108 22.61 -1.07 -67.07
N ARG A 109 21.74 -1.82 -67.75
CA ARG A 109 21.94 -2.23 -69.16
C ARG A 109 21.80 -1.07 -70.14
N ALA A 110 21.05 -0.03 -69.79
CA ALA A 110 20.87 1.16 -70.63
C ALA A 110 22.05 2.16 -70.58
N GLY A 111 23.03 1.93 -69.69
CA GLY A 111 24.07 2.92 -69.39
C GLY A 111 23.51 4.10 -68.60
N THR A 112 24.32 4.68 -67.71
CA THR A 112 23.94 5.72 -66.73
C THR A 112 22.97 6.76 -67.29
N SER A 113 21.69 6.50 -67.04
CA SER A 113 20.58 7.29 -67.55
C SER A 113 20.19 8.33 -66.50
N PRO A 114 19.83 9.56 -66.89
CA PRO A 114 19.37 10.62 -65.98
C PRO A 114 18.26 10.20 -64.99
N PHE A 115 17.55 9.10 -65.29
CA PHE A 115 16.58 8.48 -64.38
C PHE A 115 17.20 7.89 -63.11
N VAL A 116 18.40 7.31 -63.16
CA VAL A 116 19.08 6.76 -61.95
C VAL A 116 19.47 7.89 -61.01
N THR A 117 19.98 9.00 -61.55
CA THR A 117 20.30 10.20 -60.76
C THR A 117 19.05 10.81 -60.13
N LEU A 118 17.94 10.84 -60.86
CA LEU A 118 16.65 11.32 -60.34
C LEU A 118 16.11 10.40 -59.24
N ALA A 119 16.15 9.08 -59.44
CA ALA A 119 15.71 8.10 -58.46
C ALA A 119 16.57 8.14 -57.19
N GLN A 120 17.89 8.32 -57.32
CA GLN A 120 18.78 8.44 -56.18
C GLN A 120 18.51 9.73 -55.38
N ARG A 121 18.33 10.87 -56.07
CA ARG A 121 17.94 12.12 -55.42
C ARG A 121 16.58 12.02 -54.72
N PHE A 122 15.64 11.28 -55.30
CA PHE A 122 14.33 11.03 -54.71
C PHE A 122 14.43 10.16 -53.46
N ALA A 123 15.21 9.08 -53.50
CA ALA A 123 15.49 8.24 -52.34
C ALA A 123 16.19 9.05 -51.22
N ASP A 124 17.19 9.86 -51.56
CA ASP A 124 17.89 10.73 -50.60
C ASP A 124 16.95 11.77 -49.99
N SER A 125 15.99 12.29 -50.75
CA SER A 125 14.95 13.19 -50.21
C SER A 125 14.05 12.47 -49.23
N HIS A 126 13.54 11.29 -49.59
CA HIS A 126 12.66 10.51 -48.72
C HIS A 126 13.35 10.07 -47.43
N VAL A 127 14.64 9.70 -47.48
CA VAL A 127 15.40 9.39 -46.28
C VAL A 127 15.50 10.62 -45.38
N ARG A 128 15.83 11.79 -45.94
CA ARG A 128 15.89 13.04 -45.15
C ARG A 128 14.54 13.45 -44.57
N ASP A 129 13.45 13.25 -45.31
CA ASP A 129 12.11 13.57 -44.83
C ASP A 129 11.69 12.59 -43.72
N ALA A 130 11.99 11.29 -43.86
CA ALA A 130 11.78 10.30 -42.81
C ALA A 130 12.63 10.56 -41.55
N GLU A 131 13.89 10.99 -41.71
CA GLU A 131 14.75 11.39 -40.59
C GLU A 131 14.17 12.61 -39.85
N ARG A 132 13.70 13.62 -40.57
CA ARG A 132 13.05 14.80 -39.97
C ARG A 132 11.76 14.44 -39.24
N GLU A 133 10.93 13.56 -39.81
CA GLU A 133 9.70 13.09 -39.17
C GLU A 133 10.02 12.27 -37.91
N ALA A 134 11.02 11.40 -37.96
CA ALA A 134 11.48 10.63 -36.81
C ALA A 134 12.01 11.56 -35.69
N ASP A 135 12.83 12.55 -36.02
CA ASP A 135 13.34 13.53 -35.06
C ASP A 135 12.18 14.34 -34.44
N ALA A 136 11.23 14.79 -35.26
CA ALA A 136 10.05 15.50 -34.77
C ALA A 136 9.17 14.64 -33.84
N LEU A 137 9.00 13.36 -34.15
CA LEU A 137 8.28 12.41 -33.29
C LEU A 137 9.01 12.18 -31.97
N VAL A 138 10.34 12.05 -31.98
CA VAL A 138 11.16 11.90 -30.78
C VAL A 138 11.05 13.14 -29.90
N ASP A 139 11.12 14.34 -30.48
CA ASP A 139 10.98 15.59 -29.73
C ASP A 139 9.57 15.78 -29.16
N ALA A 140 8.53 15.42 -29.92
CA ALA A 140 7.15 15.41 -29.42
C ALA A 140 6.96 14.40 -28.27
N ALA A 141 7.54 13.21 -28.38
CA ALA A 141 7.50 12.19 -27.34
C ALA A 141 8.23 12.66 -26.07
N ARG A 142 9.41 13.28 -26.20
CA ARG A 142 10.16 13.88 -25.09
C ARG A 142 9.35 14.99 -24.42
N ALA A 143 8.81 15.94 -25.19
CA ALA A 143 8.00 17.01 -24.64
C ALA A 143 6.75 16.50 -23.90
N LYS A 144 6.14 15.41 -24.37
CA LYS A 144 5.01 14.76 -23.67
C LYS A 144 5.46 14.05 -22.39
N ALA A 145 6.60 13.36 -22.43
CA ALA A 145 7.17 12.71 -21.25
C ALA A 145 7.53 13.74 -20.17
N ASP A 146 8.12 14.87 -20.55
CA ASP A 146 8.47 15.96 -19.62
C ASP A 146 7.21 16.55 -18.97
N LYS A 147 6.14 16.76 -19.74
CA LYS A 147 4.84 17.21 -19.19
C LYS A 147 4.30 16.24 -18.15
N ILE A 148 4.27 14.95 -18.48
CA ILE A 148 3.80 13.90 -17.56
C ILE A 148 4.69 13.85 -16.30
N ALA A 149 6.01 14.00 -16.45
CA ALA A 149 6.93 14.02 -15.34
C ALA A 149 6.67 15.20 -14.40
N VAL A 150 6.46 16.40 -14.93
CA VAL A 150 6.12 17.60 -14.15
C VAL A 150 4.77 17.45 -13.46
N GLU A 151 3.75 16.95 -14.17
CA GLU A 151 2.41 16.69 -13.59
C GLU A 151 2.47 15.67 -12.46
N ALA A 152 3.21 14.56 -12.65
CA ALA A 152 3.40 13.53 -11.64
C ALA A 152 4.17 14.07 -10.42
N GLN A 153 5.18 14.90 -10.63
CA GLN A 153 5.93 15.55 -9.55
C GLN A 153 5.03 16.51 -8.75
N LEU A 154 4.19 17.30 -9.43
CA LEU A 154 3.24 18.18 -8.76
C LEU A 154 2.24 17.38 -7.91
N LEU A 155 1.64 16.35 -8.49
CA LEU A 155 0.71 15.44 -7.78
C LEU A 155 1.39 14.76 -6.59
N ALA A 156 2.63 14.31 -6.73
CA ALA A 156 3.38 13.71 -5.63
C ALA A 156 3.61 14.73 -4.50
N SER A 157 3.95 15.98 -4.84
CA SER A 157 4.18 17.04 -3.85
C SER A 157 2.90 17.44 -3.09
N THR A 158 1.75 17.45 -3.77
CA THR A 158 0.46 17.76 -3.12
C THR A 158 0.04 16.62 -2.20
N ILE A 159 0.19 15.36 -2.64
CA ILE A 159 -0.09 14.19 -1.80
C ILE A 159 0.80 14.17 -0.56
N ASP A 160 2.10 14.48 -0.67
CA ASP A 160 3.01 14.53 0.49
C ASP A 160 2.62 15.67 1.46
N SER A 161 2.29 16.85 0.93
CA SER A 161 1.80 17.97 1.75
C SER A 161 0.51 17.61 2.48
N ASP A 162 -0.46 17.02 1.80
CA ASP A 162 -1.73 16.59 2.37
C ASP A 162 -1.55 15.49 3.42
N ALA A 163 -0.69 14.51 3.15
CA ALA A 163 -0.37 13.45 4.09
C ALA A 163 0.27 14.01 5.36
N ARG A 164 1.22 14.94 5.24
CA ARG A 164 1.84 15.63 6.38
C ARG A 164 0.84 16.46 7.17
N ALA A 165 -0.04 17.19 6.49
CA ALA A 165 -1.08 17.98 7.15
C ALA A 165 -2.05 17.08 7.95
N ARG A 166 -2.52 15.98 7.35
CA ARG A 166 -3.39 15.01 8.03
C ARG A 166 -2.70 14.34 9.21
N HIS A 167 -1.42 13.99 9.04
CA HIS A 167 -0.64 13.41 10.12
C HIS A 167 -0.48 14.38 11.29
N HIS A 168 -0.16 15.64 11.01
CA HIS A 168 -0.06 16.67 12.03
C HIS A 168 -1.39 16.87 12.76
N GLN A 169 -2.50 16.96 12.02
CA GLN A 169 -3.84 17.05 12.60
C GLN A 169 -4.19 15.84 13.49
N ALA A 170 -3.84 14.63 13.07
CA ALA A 170 -4.06 13.42 13.86
C ALA A 170 -3.24 13.44 15.16
N ILE A 171 -1.97 13.87 15.09
CA ILE A 171 -1.13 14.04 16.27
C ILE A 171 -1.72 15.09 17.22
N SER A 172 -2.13 16.26 16.70
CA SER A 172 -2.74 17.31 17.51
C SER A 172 -4.00 16.80 18.22
N ARG A 173 -4.87 16.07 17.51
CA ARG A 173 -6.06 15.45 18.13
C ARG A 173 -5.69 14.46 19.24
N LEU A 174 -4.73 13.58 19.00
CA LEU A 174 -4.26 12.63 20.02
C LEU A 174 -3.64 13.33 21.23
N SER A 175 -2.89 14.44 21.01
CA SER A 175 -2.36 15.23 22.12
C SER A 175 -3.45 15.93 22.92
N ASP A 176 -4.49 16.43 22.27
CA ASP A 176 -5.63 17.07 22.91
C ASP A 176 -6.45 16.06 23.72
N GLU A 177 -6.74 14.89 23.14
CA GLU A 177 -7.41 13.77 23.82
C GLU A 177 -6.60 13.30 25.03
N ARG A 178 -5.27 13.13 24.88
CA ARG A 178 -4.39 12.78 25.98
C ARG A 178 -4.44 13.82 27.09
N ALA A 179 -4.41 15.11 26.76
CA ALA A 179 -4.49 16.19 27.73
C ALA A 179 -5.84 16.17 28.47
N ALA A 180 -6.95 15.96 27.76
CA ALA A 180 -8.28 15.86 28.35
C ALA A 180 -8.41 14.66 29.31
N ILE A 181 -7.90 13.49 28.90
CA ILE A 181 -7.91 12.29 29.76
C ILE A 181 -7.05 12.51 31.02
N LEU A 182 -5.87 13.13 30.89
CA LEU A 182 -5.04 13.44 32.05
C LEU A 182 -5.73 14.42 33.02
N ALA A 183 -6.40 15.45 32.49
CA ALA A 183 -7.18 16.37 33.31
C ALA A 183 -8.34 15.66 34.04
N GLU A 184 -8.99 14.68 33.38
CA GLU A 184 -10.05 13.88 34.00
C GLU A 184 -9.51 12.95 35.11
N ILE A 185 -8.34 12.34 34.89
CA ILE A 185 -7.65 11.54 35.92
C ILE A 185 -7.33 12.41 37.15
N GLU A 186 -6.82 13.62 36.93
CA GLU A 186 -6.52 14.57 38.02
C GLU A 186 -7.80 14.96 38.78
N ARG A 187 -8.89 15.24 38.05
CA ARG A 187 -10.21 15.53 38.64
C ARG A 187 -10.74 14.40 39.50
N LEU A 188 -10.69 13.16 39.01
CA LEU A 188 -11.13 11.97 39.74
C LEU A 188 -10.25 11.68 40.97
N THR A 189 -8.94 11.89 40.84
CA THR A 189 -8.00 11.73 41.95
C THR A 189 -8.26 12.75 43.05
N GLY A 190 -8.54 14.01 42.68
CA GLY A 190 -8.96 15.06 43.61
C GLY A 190 -10.26 14.70 44.34
N LEU A 191 -11.24 14.16 43.63
CA LEU A 191 -12.50 13.69 44.22
C LEU A 191 -12.30 12.53 45.19
N ALA A 192 -11.45 11.56 44.85
CA ALA A 192 -11.13 10.46 45.75
C ALA A 192 -10.44 10.96 47.04
N ALA A 193 -9.52 11.91 46.91
CA ALA A 193 -8.83 12.52 48.05
C ALA A 193 -9.80 13.26 48.99
N THR A 194 -10.77 14.02 48.46
CA THR A 194 -11.77 14.70 49.28
C THR A 194 -12.73 13.74 49.96
N LEU A 195 -13.18 12.68 49.27
CA LEU A 195 -14.01 11.63 49.87
C LEU A 195 -13.29 10.92 51.02
N HIS A 196 -12.02 10.54 50.81
CA HIS A 196 -11.21 9.93 51.87
C HIS A 196 -10.99 10.87 53.05
N GLY A 197 -10.76 12.16 52.81
CA GLY A 197 -10.65 13.18 53.86
C GLY A 197 -11.94 13.28 54.68
N SER A 198 -13.09 13.41 54.02
CA SER A 198 -14.40 13.49 54.66
C SER A 198 -14.71 12.24 55.51
N LEU A 199 -14.48 11.04 54.98
CA LEU A 199 -14.67 9.78 55.72
C LEU A 199 -13.74 9.69 56.93
N ARG A 200 -12.48 10.13 56.78
CA ARG A 200 -11.53 10.19 57.90
C ARG A 200 -12.04 11.16 58.98
N ASP A 201 -12.46 12.36 58.60
CA ASP A 201 -12.95 13.37 59.53
C ASP A 201 -14.20 12.85 60.26
N GLN A 202 -15.15 12.26 59.53
CA GLN A 202 -16.33 11.60 60.11
C GLN A 202 -15.93 10.51 61.12
N MET A 203 -15.01 9.62 60.77
CA MET A 203 -14.55 8.57 61.67
C MET A 203 -13.85 9.13 62.92
N THR A 204 -13.08 10.22 62.79
CA THR A 204 -12.46 10.86 63.96
C THR A 204 -13.49 11.51 64.89
N VAL A 205 -14.57 12.08 64.35
CA VAL A 205 -15.67 12.63 65.14
C VAL A 205 -16.41 11.52 65.88
N GLU A 206 -16.78 10.44 65.19
CA GLU A 206 -17.45 9.28 65.80
C GLU A 206 -16.60 8.64 66.91
N ILE A 207 -15.27 8.52 66.73
CA ILE A 207 -14.37 8.02 67.78
C ILE A 207 -14.32 8.98 68.99
N ALA A 208 -14.40 10.29 68.77
CA ALA A 208 -14.41 11.28 69.85
C ALA A 208 -15.73 11.30 70.63
N GLU A 209 -16.84 10.89 70.01
CA GLU A 209 -18.16 10.82 70.65
C GLU A 209 -18.41 9.53 71.44
N VAL A 210 -17.60 8.48 71.27
CA VAL A 210 -17.65 7.29 72.14
C VAL A 210 -17.06 7.63 73.51
N PRO A 211 -17.86 7.71 74.60
CA PRO A 211 -17.32 7.91 75.92
C PRO A 211 -16.59 6.62 76.32
N LEU A 212 -15.28 6.69 76.48
CA LEU A 212 -14.50 5.63 77.13
C LEU A 212 -15.15 5.32 78.49
N PRO A 213 -15.62 4.08 78.76
CA PRO A 213 -16.02 3.73 80.10
C PRO A 213 -14.78 3.85 80.99
N ARG A 214 -14.78 4.84 81.87
CA ARG A 214 -13.84 4.89 82.98
C ARG A 214 -14.07 3.61 83.78
N GLN A 215 -13.00 2.84 83.95
CA GLN A 215 -12.84 1.65 84.78
C GLN A 215 -12.90 0.32 84.02
N THR A 216 -11.73 -0.26 83.80
CA THR A 216 -11.51 -1.69 84.07
C THR A 216 -10.21 -1.82 84.87
N PRO A 217 -10.19 -2.53 86.00
CA PRO A 217 -8.95 -2.87 86.67
C PRO A 217 -8.25 -4.00 85.90
N ASP A 218 -6.92 -3.97 85.98
CA ASP A 218 -5.95 -4.89 85.39
C ASP A 218 -6.42 -6.35 85.35
N LEU A 219 -6.54 -6.91 84.14
CA LEU A 219 -6.32 -8.33 83.92
C LEU A 219 -5.45 -8.52 82.68
N LEU A 220 -4.17 -8.80 82.97
CA LEU A 220 -3.19 -9.37 82.06
C LEU A 220 -3.77 -10.62 81.35
N LEU A 221 -3.92 -10.54 80.03
CA LEU A 221 -3.87 -11.70 79.15
C LEU A 221 -3.03 -11.36 77.92
N PRO A 222 -2.05 -12.20 77.53
CA PRO A 222 -1.28 -12.00 76.32
C PRO A 222 -2.04 -12.65 75.16
N LEU A 223 -2.33 -11.92 74.08
CA LEU A 223 -2.41 -12.55 72.75
C LEU A 223 -2.39 -11.53 71.60
N GLN A 224 -1.29 -11.61 70.86
CA GLN A 224 -1.18 -11.50 69.41
C GLN A 224 -1.66 -10.20 68.72
N THR A 225 -0.69 -9.33 68.46
CA THR A 225 -0.66 -8.50 67.25
C THR A 225 -0.69 -9.38 65.99
N PRO A 226 -1.67 -9.24 65.08
CA PRO A 226 -1.41 -9.54 63.69
C PRO A 226 -0.65 -8.35 63.12
N GLU A 227 0.65 -8.53 62.87
CA GLU A 227 1.32 -7.70 61.88
C GLU A 227 0.60 -7.87 60.55
N ILE A 228 -0.17 -6.87 60.14
CA ILE A 228 -0.48 -6.69 58.73
C ILE A 228 0.80 -6.10 58.13
N LEU A 229 1.64 -7.02 57.65
CA LEU A 229 2.74 -6.76 56.74
C LEU A 229 2.16 -5.98 55.54
N LEU A 230 2.33 -4.66 55.52
CA LEU A 230 2.29 -3.91 54.26
C LEU A 230 3.45 -4.46 53.41
N PRO A 231 3.21 -5.05 52.23
CA PRO A 231 4.29 -5.16 51.28
C PRO A 231 4.62 -3.73 50.84
N ALA A 232 5.81 -3.28 51.23
CA ALA A 232 6.49 -2.20 50.53
C ALA A 232 6.61 -2.60 49.06
N GLN A 233 5.73 -2.05 48.23
CA GLN A 233 5.87 -2.04 46.79
C GLN A 233 5.55 -0.62 46.36
N THR A 234 6.58 0.22 46.42
CA THR A 234 6.78 1.26 45.42
C THR A 234 6.80 0.59 44.05
N PRO A 235 5.88 0.90 43.12
CA PRO A 235 6.26 0.92 41.74
C PRO A 235 6.83 2.32 41.47
N ASP A 236 8.14 2.40 41.34
CA ASP A 236 8.74 3.38 40.45
C ASP A 236 8.06 3.22 39.08
N LEU A 237 7.04 4.04 38.81
CA LEU A 237 6.65 4.35 37.44
C LEU A 237 7.59 5.44 36.96
N LEU A 238 8.79 4.98 36.57
CA LEU A 238 9.62 5.64 35.60
C LEU A 238 8.72 6.17 34.47
N PRO A 239 8.82 7.45 34.05
CA PRO A 239 8.17 7.88 32.83
C PRO A 239 8.64 6.98 31.68
N PRO A 240 7.77 6.58 30.74
CA PRO A 240 8.23 5.82 29.59
C PRO A 240 9.35 6.60 28.91
N PRO A 241 10.41 5.95 28.39
CA PRO A 241 11.39 6.65 27.59
C PRO A 241 10.62 7.35 26.48
N GLN A 242 10.82 8.66 26.35
CA GLN A 242 10.41 9.37 25.16
C GLN A 242 10.90 8.53 23.99
N THR A 243 9.96 8.04 23.16
CA THR A 243 10.31 7.58 21.83
C THR A 243 11.18 8.69 21.24
N PRO A 244 12.44 8.41 20.88
CA PRO A 244 13.25 9.42 20.25
C PRO A 244 12.45 9.90 19.03
N ASP A 245 12.42 11.21 18.84
CA ASP A 245 11.96 11.83 17.60
C ASP A 245 12.33 10.90 16.45
N ILE A 246 11.31 10.36 15.78
CA ILE A 246 11.53 9.81 14.44
C ILE A 246 11.79 11.04 13.59
N ARG A 247 13.04 11.51 13.65
CA ARG A 247 13.66 12.25 12.58
C ARG A 247 13.59 11.32 11.39
N LEU A 248 12.55 11.49 10.56
CA LEU A 248 12.62 11.02 9.19
C LEU A 248 13.96 11.57 8.65
N PRO A 249 14.90 10.72 8.21
CA PRO A 249 16.04 11.22 7.46
C PRO A 249 15.49 11.93 6.22
N PRO A 250 16.14 13.00 5.71
CA PRO A 250 15.80 13.52 4.39
C PRO A 250 16.14 12.42 3.38
N GLN A 251 15.13 11.68 2.93
CA GLN A 251 15.24 10.78 1.79
C GLN A 251 15.11 11.62 0.52
N THR A 252 16.21 12.23 0.12
CA THR A 252 16.47 12.59 -1.27
C THR A 252 17.74 11.89 -1.70
N PRO A 253 17.67 10.82 -2.49
CA PRO A 253 18.70 10.57 -3.47
C PRO A 253 18.38 11.43 -4.70
N ASP A 254 19.13 12.52 -4.80
CA ASP A 254 19.37 13.29 -6.01
C ASP A 254 19.85 12.31 -7.10
N ILE A 255 18.98 11.93 -8.04
CA ILE A 255 19.40 11.18 -9.23
C ILE A 255 20.02 12.21 -10.17
N ARG A 256 21.30 12.52 -9.94
CA ARG A 256 22.13 13.17 -10.95
C ARG A 256 22.69 12.12 -11.90
N PRO A 257 22.60 12.34 -13.23
CA PRO A 257 23.22 11.45 -14.20
C PRO A 257 24.75 11.57 -14.11
N GLY A 258 25.39 10.47 -13.69
CA GLY A 258 26.85 10.34 -13.67
C GLY A 258 27.43 10.36 -15.09
N ARG A 259 28.04 11.50 -15.44
CA ARG A 259 28.93 11.67 -16.58
C ARG A 259 30.37 11.56 -16.09
N THR A 260 31.00 10.39 -16.28
CA THR A 260 32.46 10.17 -16.36
C THR A 260 32.65 8.66 -16.57
N GLY A 261 33.25 8.15 -17.65
CA GLY A 261 34.55 8.54 -18.16
C GLY A 261 35.59 7.51 -17.72
N ALA A 262 35.50 6.27 -18.19
CA ALA A 262 36.57 5.29 -18.05
C ALA A 262 36.74 4.50 -19.36
N ARG A 263 37.72 4.95 -20.13
CA ARG A 263 38.32 4.23 -21.25
C ARG A 263 38.71 2.81 -20.81
N ARG A 264 38.18 1.79 -21.49
CA ARG A 264 38.96 0.56 -21.73
C ARG A 264 39.26 0.48 -23.22
N ARG A 265 40.55 0.67 -23.50
CA ARG A 265 41.19 0.62 -24.81
C ARG A 265 41.77 -0.78 -24.97
N PHE A 266 41.53 -1.36 -26.14
CA PHE A 266 42.25 -2.45 -26.81
C PHE A 266 42.27 -3.83 -26.15
N GLU A 267 41.66 -4.81 -26.82
CA GLU A 267 42.45 -5.89 -27.44
C GLU A 267 41.70 -6.45 -28.66
N ALA A 268 42.41 -6.57 -29.77
CA ALA A 268 41.90 -6.92 -31.08
C ALA A 268 41.93 -8.45 -31.28
N ALA A 269 40.81 -9.03 -31.70
CA ALA A 269 40.78 -10.36 -32.30
C ALA A 269 40.57 -10.20 -33.81
N ASN A 270 41.68 -9.96 -34.51
CA ASN A 270 41.84 -10.32 -35.92
C ASN A 270 41.89 -11.84 -35.98
N THR A 271 40.92 -12.48 -36.64
CA THR A 271 41.12 -13.80 -37.22
C THR A 271 41.00 -13.67 -38.72
N GLU A 272 42.19 -13.60 -39.32
CA GLU A 272 42.42 -13.64 -40.76
C GLU A 272 41.87 -14.93 -41.38
N THR A 273 41.20 -14.73 -42.51
CA THR A 273 41.00 -15.71 -43.56
C THR A 273 42.34 -16.03 -44.23
N PRO A 274 42.70 -17.32 -44.47
CA PRO A 274 43.72 -17.64 -45.45
C PRO A 274 43.05 -18.02 -46.78
N ARG A 275 43.21 -17.16 -47.79
CA ARG A 275 43.26 -17.55 -49.21
C ARG A 275 44.73 -17.80 -49.54
N LEU A 276 45.08 -18.96 -50.09
CA LEU A 276 45.80 -19.10 -51.37
C LEU A 276 46.30 -20.53 -51.64
N ALA A 277 46.19 -20.89 -52.92
CA ALA A 277 47.05 -21.75 -53.72
C ALA A 277 46.94 -23.28 -53.56
N GLY A 278 46.41 -23.88 -54.64
CA GLY A 278 46.28 -25.31 -54.92
C GLY A 278 45.32 -25.49 -56.08
#